data_AF-Q3A1X5-F1
#
_entry.id   AF-Q3A1X5-F1
#
_cell.length_a   1.000
_cell.length_b   1.000
_cell.length_c   1.000
_cell.angle_alpha   90.00
_cell.angle_beta   90.00
_cell.angle_gamma   90.00
#
_symmetry.space_group_name_H-M   'P 1'
#
loop_
_entity.id
_entity.type
_entity.pdbx_description
1 polymer ?
#
loop_
_entity_poly.entity_id
_entity_poly.type
_entity_poly.pdbx_seq_one_letter_code
_entity_poly.pdbx_strand_id
1 'polypeptide(L)'
;MKILVCIDDTDNLESRGTGDLATELAEEIEKRGWGSSQFVTRHQLLVHPDVPYTSHNSSMCFEADIDPDYLQPLIDYASEYLKRESAPGSDPGLCVAVVDRLTDTGAVMAFGRKAKEEVLNKGMAYDLAAELDVHLSEHGGTGQGVVGALAGIGLRMSGKDGRMKGWLKISTDNGLARVGDILMQSSLRGVRTMDGKELGHEETIAVDEKPKAVMIDGGPYLMVSPVDDGDGVRWRTTPRQQLKRF
;
A
#
# COMPACT_ATOMS: atom_id res chain seq x y z
N MET A 1 15.45 -12.19 -2.90
CA MET A 1 14.88 -11.67 -4.16
C MET A 1 13.77 -10.71 -3.81
N LYS A 2 13.83 -9.47 -4.30
CA LYS A 2 12.81 -8.46 -4.02
C LYS A 2 11.59 -8.63 -4.93
N ILE A 3 10.42 -8.72 -4.31
CA ILE A 3 9.13 -8.79 -4.98
C ILE A 3 8.17 -7.72 -4.46
N LEU A 4 7.22 -7.34 -5.31
CA LEU A 4 6.00 -6.65 -4.90
C LEU A 4 4.82 -7.60 -5.08
N VAL A 5 3.96 -7.67 -4.07
CA VAL A 5 2.71 -8.42 -4.10
C VAL A 5 1.57 -7.43 -3.92
N CYS A 6 0.59 -7.48 -4.81
CA CYS A 6 -0.60 -6.64 -4.73
C CYS A 6 -1.86 -7.46 -4.95
N ILE A 7 -2.87 -7.16 -4.14
CA ILE A 7 -4.21 -7.71 -4.27
C ILE A 7 -5.25 -6.59 -4.34
N ASP A 8 -6.36 -6.86 -5.02
CA ASP A 8 -7.50 -5.96 -5.08
C ASP A 8 -8.82 -6.72 -5.20
N ASP A 9 -9.91 -6.03 -4.89
CA ASP A 9 -11.31 -6.51 -5.03
C ASP A 9 -11.54 -7.87 -4.36
N THR A 10 -11.24 -7.93 -3.06
CA THR A 10 -11.36 -9.18 -2.28
C THR A 10 -12.42 -9.09 -1.19
N ASP A 11 -13.01 -7.91 -0.98
CA ASP A 11 -13.90 -7.63 0.13
C ASP A 11 -15.33 -7.28 -0.32
N ASN A 12 -16.25 -7.28 0.64
CA ASN A 12 -17.58 -6.71 0.54
C ASN A 12 -17.90 -5.93 1.82
N LEU A 13 -19.12 -5.40 1.95
CA LEU A 13 -19.51 -4.58 3.10
C LEU A 13 -19.55 -5.32 4.45
N GLU A 14 -19.60 -6.65 4.42
CA GLU A 14 -19.78 -7.51 5.60
C GLU A 14 -18.55 -8.38 5.89
N SER A 15 -17.57 -8.41 4.98
CA SER A 15 -16.37 -9.22 5.10
C SER A 15 -15.21 -8.49 5.78
N ARG A 16 -14.13 -9.23 6.00
CA ARG A 16 -12.82 -8.66 6.27
C ARG A 16 -12.36 -7.85 5.05
N GLY A 17 -11.62 -6.77 5.29
CA GLY A 17 -11.19 -5.89 4.22
C GLY A 17 -9.98 -6.43 3.46
N THR A 18 -9.77 -5.98 2.22
CA THR A 18 -8.59 -6.36 1.40
C THR A 18 -7.25 -6.12 2.11
N GLY A 19 -7.19 -5.08 2.95
CA GLY A 19 -5.98 -4.78 3.72
C GLY A 19 -5.64 -5.82 4.79
N ASP A 20 -6.63 -6.55 5.30
CA ASP A 20 -6.41 -7.62 6.26
C ASP A 20 -5.89 -8.88 5.56
N LEU A 21 -6.47 -9.23 4.40
CA LEU A 21 -5.98 -10.33 3.56
C LEU A 21 -4.53 -10.09 3.10
N ALA A 22 -4.20 -8.87 2.67
CA ALA A 22 -2.83 -8.52 2.28
C ALA A 22 -1.84 -8.62 3.46
N THR A 23 -2.30 -8.30 4.68
CA THR A 23 -1.48 -8.42 5.90
C THR A 23 -1.21 -9.89 6.20
N GLU A 24 -2.22 -10.75 6.10
CA GLU A 24 -2.07 -12.18 6.35
C GLU A 24 -1.15 -12.85 5.32
N LEU A 25 -1.25 -12.49 4.03
CA LEU A 25 -0.30 -12.95 3.02
C LEU A 25 1.14 -12.55 3.35
N ALA A 26 1.36 -11.29 3.75
CA ALA A 26 2.68 -10.80 4.14
C ALA A 26 3.24 -11.55 5.36
N GLU A 27 2.41 -11.78 6.38
CA GLU A 27 2.79 -12.55 7.58
C GLU A 27 3.04 -14.04 7.26
N GLU A 28 2.30 -14.62 6.32
CA GLU A 28 2.46 -16.03 5.97
C GLU A 28 3.83 -16.31 5.33
N ILE A 29 4.35 -15.38 4.52
CA ILE A 29 5.72 -15.45 3.98
C ILE A 29 6.74 -15.64 5.11
N GLU A 30 6.60 -14.88 6.20
CA GLU A 30 7.48 -14.95 7.37
C GLU A 30 7.25 -16.23 8.17
N LYS A 31 5.99 -16.60 8.43
CA LYS A 31 5.62 -17.82 9.18
C LYS A 31 6.14 -19.09 8.53
N ARG A 32 6.20 -19.12 7.19
CA ARG A 32 6.72 -20.26 6.41
C ARG A 32 8.23 -20.24 6.25
N GLY A 33 8.91 -19.19 6.70
CA GLY A 33 10.35 -19.01 6.48
C GLY A 33 10.72 -18.78 5.02
N TRP A 34 9.79 -18.27 4.20
CA TRP A 34 10.05 -18.00 2.78
C TRP A 34 10.80 -16.68 2.56
N GLY A 35 10.76 -15.77 3.54
CA GLY A 35 11.36 -14.46 3.44
C GLY A 35 10.92 -13.51 4.54
N SER A 36 11.07 -12.21 4.27
CA SER A 36 10.62 -11.12 5.13
C SER A 36 9.74 -10.14 4.36
N SER A 37 8.70 -9.64 4.99
CA SER A 37 7.75 -8.72 4.36
C SER A 37 7.85 -7.32 4.95
N GLN A 38 7.61 -6.32 4.12
CA GLN A 38 7.39 -4.95 4.57
C GLN A 38 5.90 -4.71 4.84
N PHE A 39 5.62 -3.53 5.41
CA PHE A 39 4.25 -3.09 5.66
C PHE A 39 3.40 -3.00 4.38
N VAL A 40 2.11 -3.26 4.55
CA VAL A 40 1.09 -3.09 3.52
C VAL A 40 0.74 -1.61 3.35
N THR A 41 0.63 -1.17 2.10
CA THR A 41 0.13 0.14 1.69
C THR A 41 -1.20 0.00 0.96
N ARG A 42 -2.11 0.94 1.23
CA ARG A 42 -3.36 1.13 0.49
C ARG A 42 -3.17 2.19 -0.57
N HIS A 43 -3.50 1.85 -1.81
CA HIS A 43 -3.42 2.73 -2.97
C HIS A 43 -4.83 3.11 -3.43
N GLN A 44 -5.15 4.41 -3.44
CA GLN A 44 -6.47 4.86 -3.85
C GLN A 44 -6.57 4.86 -5.39
N LEU A 45 -7.53 4.12 -5.93
CA LEU A 45 -7.84 4.10 -7.36
C LEU A 45 -8.98 5.08 -7.69
N LEU A 46 -9.27 5.23 -8.98
CA LEU A 46 -10.30 6.14 -9.49
C LEU A 46 -11.67 5.85 -8.86
N VAL A 47 -12.33 6.89 -8.34
CA VAL A 47 -13.74 6.79 -7.92
C VAL A 47 -14.61 7.22 -9.10
N HIS A 48 -15.27 6.25 -9.75
CA HIS A 48 -16.07 6.49 -10.95
C HIS A 48 -17.33 5.61 -10.96
N PRO A 49 -18.49 6.09 -11.48
CA PRO A 49 -19.71 5.28 -11.56
C PRO A 49 -19.56 3.96 -12.33
N ASP A 50 -18.65 3.92 -13.30
CA ASP A 50 -18.41 2.73 -14.13
C ASP A 50 -17.42 1.73 -13.48
N VAL A 51 -16.92 2.02 -12.28
CA VAL A 51 -16.03 1.13 -11.53
C VAL A 51 -16.76 0.67 -10.27
N PRO A 52 -17.19 -0.61 -10.20
CA PRO A 52 -17.75 -1.17 -8.98
C PRO A 52 -16.74 -1.10 -7.83
N TYR A 53 -17.19 -0.74 -6.63
CA TYR A 53 -16.38 -0.82 -5.42
C TYR A 53 -17.27 -0.94 -4.17
N THR A 54 -16.67 -1.36 -3.06
CA THR A 54 -17.35 -1.51 -1.77
C THR A 54 -17.46 -0.16 -1.05
N SER A 55 -16.66 0.04 0.00
CA SER A 55 -16.50 1.32 0.68
C SER A 55 -15.49 2.23 -0.04
N HIS A 56 -14.49 1.62 -0.67
CA HIS A 56 -13.38 2.30 -1.31
C HIS A 56 -12.91 1.50 -2.53
N ASN A 57 -12.67 2.17 -3.65
CA ASN A 57 -11.91 1.57 -4.75
C ASN A 57 -10.42 1.68 -4.44
N SER A 58 -9.78 0.63 -3.92
CA SER A 58 -8.37 0.68 -3.53
C SER A 58 -7.72 -0.68 -3.45
N SER A 59 -6.52 -0.80 -4.03
CA SER A 59 -5.70 -1.98 -3.93
C SER A 59 -4.73 -1.94 -2.74
N MET A 60 -4.21 -3.10 -2.37
CA MET A 60 -3.30 -3.30 -1.25
C MET A 60 -2.00 -3.93 -1.73
N CYS A 61 -0.88 -3.29 -1.44
CA CYS A 61 0.43 -3.76 -1.90
C CYS A 61 1.45 -3.83 -0.76
N PHE A 62 2.35 -4.80 -0.82
CA PHE A 62 3.52 -4.88 0.05
C PHE A 62 4.75 -5.35 -0.73
N GLU A 63 5.93 -5.00 -0.21
CA GLU A 63 7.22 -5.51 -0.68
C GLU A 63 7.63 -6.68 0.19
N ALA A 64 8.29 -7.69 -0.40
CA ALA A 64 8.94 -8.75 0.36
C ALA A 64 10.31 -9.08 -0.25
N ASP A 65 11.24 -9.50 0.60
CA ASP A 65 12.48 -10.15 0.19
C ASP A 65 12.36 -11.65 0.49
N ILE A 66 12.30 -12.47 -0.57
CA ILE A 66 12.06 -13.91 -0.48
C ILE A 66 13.22 -14.72 -1.06
N ASP A 67 13.35 -15.98 -0.64
CA ASP A 67 14.17 -16.95 -1.37
C ASP A 67 13.56 -17.18 -2.77
N PRO A 68 14.35 -17.07 -3.86
CA PRO A 68 13.88 -17.35 -5.22
C PRO A 68 13.11 -18.66 -5.39
N ASP A 69 13.47 -19.71 -4.65
CA ASP A 69 12.84 -21.04 -4.74
C ASP A 69 11.37 -21.02 -4.29
N TYR A 70 10.97 -20.00 -3.52
CA TYR A 70 9.60 -19.84 -3.02
C TYR A 70 8.73 -18.88 -3.84
N LEU A 71 9.21 -18.33 -4.97
CA LEU A 71 8.39 -17.45 -5.81
C LEU A 71 7.11 -18.14 -6.31
N GLN A 72 7.24 -19.30 -6.94
CA GLN A 72 6.07 -20.05 -7.43
C GLN A 72 5.21 -20.60 -6.28
N PRO A 73 5.78 -21.22 -5.22
CA PRO A 73 5.02 -21.59 -4.03
C PRO A 73 4.21 -20.44 -3.40
N LEU A 74 4.76 -19.22 -3.37
CA LEU A 74 4.04 -18.03 -2.89
C LEU A 74 2.86 -17.69 -3.80
N ILE A 75 3.06 -17.67 -5.12
CA ILE A 75 2.00 -17.41 -6.09
C ILE A 75 0.86 -18.42 -5.95
N ASP A 76 1.19 -19.71 -5.85
CA ASP A 76 0.21 -20.78 -5.72
C ASP A 76 -0.56 -20.67 -4.40
N TYR A 77 0.16 -20.40 -3.30
CA TYR A 77 -0.46 -20.18 -1.99
C TYR A 77 -1.38 -18.97 -2.00
N ALA A 78 -0.92 -17.83 -2.51
CA ALA A 78 -1.71 -16.60 -2.56
C ALA A 78 -2.95 -16.78 -3.43
N SER A 79 -2.83 -17.49 -4.55
CA SER A 79 -3.94 -17.83 -5.44
C SER A 79 -5.02 -18.63 -4.70
N GLU A 80 -4.62 -19.70 -3.99
CA GLU A 80 -5.57 -20.54 -3.25
C GLU A 80 -6.16 -19.81 -2.03
N TYR A 81 -5.33 -19.03 -1.35
CA TYR A 81 -5.77 -18.19 -0.24
C TYR A 81 -6.84 -17.19 -0.70
N LEU A 82 -6.66 -16.52 -1.83
CA LEU A 82 -7.65 -15.57 -2.36
C LEU A 82 -8.96 -16.26 -2.75
N LYS A 83 -8.93 -17.44 -3.36
CA LYS A 83 -10.15 -18.22 -3.66
C LYS A 83 -10.93 -18.59 -2.40
N ARG A 84 -10.24 -18.87 -1.31
CA ARG A 84 -10.85 -19.33 -0.05
C ARG A 84 -11.36 -18.17 0.81
N GLU A 85 -10.59 -17.09 0.92
CA GLU A 85 -10.82 -16.03 1.90
C GLU A 85 -11.53 -14.80 1.33
N SER A 86 -11.54 -14.63 0.00
CA SER A 86 -12.21 -13.47 -0.60
C SER A 86 -13.72 -13.57 -0.47
N ALA A 87 -14.36 -12.42 -0.30
CA ALA A 87 -15.78 -12.36 -0.03
C ALA A 87 -16.61 -12.87 -1.22
N PRO A 88 -17.74 -13.55 -0.99
CA PRO A 88 -18.65 -13.94 -2.07
C PRO A 88 -19.06 -12.73 -2.91
N GLY A 89 -18.95 -12.86 -4.23
CA GLY A 89 -19.30 -11.81 -5.20
C GLY A 89 -18.21 -10.78 -5.47
N SER A 90 -17.02 -10.91 -4.86
CA SER A 90 -15.85 -10.09 -5.21
C SER A 90 -15.14 -10.59 -6.47
N ASP A 91 -14.22 -9.79 -7.01
CA ASP A 91 -13.41 -10.07 -8.21
C ASP A 91 -11.89 -10.13 -7.92
N PRO A 92 -11.39 -11.04 -7.06
CA PRO A 92 -10.03 -10.94 -6.53
C PRO A 92 -8.96 -11.02 -7.62
N GLY A 93 -8.12 -9.99 -7.67
CA GLY A 93 -6.93 -9.95 -8.50
C GLY A 93 -5.66 -10.15 -7.69
N LEU A 94 -4.72 -10.93 -8.23
CA LEU A 94 -3.36 -11.09 -7.69
C LEU A 94 -2.35 -10.61 -8.72
N CYS A 95 -1.44 -9.74 -8.30
CA CYS A 95 -0.28 -9.33 -9.09
C CYS A 95 1.01 -9.53 -8.28
N VAL A 96 2.00 -10.21 -8.87
CA VAL A 96 3.32 -10.42 -8.26
C VAL A 96 4.40 -10.04 -9.26
N ALA A 97 5.21 -9.05 -8.91
CA ALA A 97 6.29 -8.54 -9.75
C ALA A 97 7.65 -8.74 -9.06
N VAL A 98 8.60 -9.35 -9.75
CA VAL A 98 10.00 -9.41 -9.31
C VAL A 98 10.68 -8.11 -9.74
N VAL A 99 11.06 -7.27 -8.78
CA VAL A 99 11.49 -5.89 -9.06
C VAL A 99 12.67 -5.84 -10.03
N ASP A 100 13.66 -6.71 -9.84
CA ASP A 100 14.88 -6.74 -10.65
C ASP A 100 14.69 -7.39 -12.04
N ARG A 101 13.52 -8.00 -12.31
CA ARG A 101 13.21 -8.63 -13.62
C ARG A 101 12.41 -7.72 -14.56
N LEU A 102 11.87 -6.62 -14.05
CA LEU A 102 11.08 -5.70 -14.87
C LEU A 102 11.96 -4.95 -15.86
N THR A 103 11.67 -5.13 -17.14
CA THR A 103 12.39 -4.47 -18.25
C THR A 103 11.97 -3.01 -18.43
N ASP A 104 10.72 -2.67 -18.09
CA ASP A 104 10.19 -1.30 -18.12
C ASP A 104 9.34 -1.01 -16.88
N THR A 105 9.99 -0.53 -15.82
CA THR A 105 9.31 -0.06 -14.60
C THR A 105 8.46 1.19 -14.85
N GLY A 106 8.80 2.00 -15.87
CA GLY A 106 8.08 3.22 -16.24
C GLY A 106 6.68 2.92 -16.74
N ALA A 107 6.51 1.85 -17.53
CA ALA A 107 5.22 1.38 -18.02
C ALA A 107 4.29 0.93 -16.88
N VAL A 108 4.79 0.15 -15.91
CA VAL A 108 4.01 -0.29 -14.73
C VAL A 108 3.60 0.92 -13.88
N MET A 109 4.52 1.84 -13.61
CA MET A 109 4.19 3.08 -12.88
C MET A 109 3.18 3.94 -13.64
N ALA A 110 3.26 4.01 -14.97
CA ALA A 110 2.31 4.75 -15.79
C ALA A 110 0.92 4.12 -15.76
N PHE A 111 0.83 2.79 -15.79
CA PHE A 111 -0.43 2.06 -15.63
C PHE A 111 -1.09 2.37 -14.27
N GLY A 112 -0.29 2.32 -13.18
CA GLY A 112 -0.77 2.69 -11.85
C GLY A 112 -1.31 4.13 -11.77
N ARG A 113 -0.61 5.10 -12.38
CA ARG A 113 -1.10 6.49 -12.45
C ARG A 113 -2.39 6.61 -13.24
N LYS A 114 -2.49 5.97 -14.41
CA LYS A 114 -3.71 5.96 -15.24
C LYS A 114 -4.91 5.40 -14.48
N ALA A 115 -4.74 4.32 -13.71
CA ALA A 115 -5.82 3.73 -12.91
C ALA A 115 -6.39 4.67 -11.83
N LYS A 116 -5.73 5.80 -11.54
CA LYS A 116 -6.24 6.86 -10.66
C LYS A 116 -7.07 7.92 -11.38
N GLU A 117 -6.98 7.97 -12.71
CA GLU A 117 -7.49 9.06 -13.55
C GLU A 117 -8.53 8.60 -14.57
N GLU A 118 -8.44 7.37 -15.06
CA GLU A 118 -9.31 6.81 -16.09
C GLU A 118 -9.77 5.37 -15.80
N VAL A 119 -10.88 4.97 -16.41
CA VAL A 119 -11.39 3.59 -16.34
C VAL A 119 -10.55 2.73 -17.28
N LEU A 120 -9.75 1.82 -16.71
CA LEU A 120 -8.94 0.87 -17.47
C LEU A 120 -9.68 -0.46 -17.61
N ASN A 121 -9.39 -1.18 -18.69
CA ASN A 121 -9.94 -2.52 -18.89
C ASN A 121 -8.91 -3.60 -18.58
N LYS A 122 -9.42 -4.79 -18.25
CA LYS A 122 -8.64 -5.98 -17.93
C LYS A 122 -7.66 -6.43 -19.03
N GLY A 123 -8.00 -6.25 -20.30
CA GLY A 123 -7.11 -6.59 -21.43
C GLY A 123 -5.80 -5.82 -21.38
N MET A 124 -5.87 -4.51 -21.12
CA MET A 124 -4.67 -3.67 -20.97
C MET A 124 -3.77 -4.12 -19.81
N ALA A 125 -4.36 -4.63 -18.73
CA ALA A 125 -3.58 -5.15 -17.61
C ALA A 125 -2.83 -6.43 -17.99
N TYR A 126 -3.49 -7.35 -18.68
CA TYR A 126 -2.87 -8.59 -19.14
C TYR A 126 -1.82 -8.38 -20.22
N ASP A 127 -2.06 -7.48 -21.18
CA ASP A 127 -1.10 -7.16 -22.22
C ASP A 127 0.22 -6.65 -21.60
N LEU A 128 0.11 -5.71 -20.64
CA LEU A 128 1.27 -5.17 -19.93
C LEU A 128 1.96 -6.22 -19.04
N ALA A 129 1.18 -7.05 -18.34
CA ALA A 129 1.75 -8.11 -17.50
C ALA A 129 2.52 -9.14 -18.33
N ALA A 130 1.99 -9.53 -19.49
CA ALA A 130 2.64 -10.45 -20.43
C ALA A 130 3.90 -9.83 -21.05
N GLU A 131 3.87 -8.54 -21.42
CA GLU A 131 5.02 -7.83 -21.96
C GLU A 131 6.21 -7.78 -20.96
N LEU A 132 5.90 -7.66 -19.66
CA LEU A 132 6.90 -7.44 -18.61
C LEU A 132 7.21 -8.68 -17.76
N ASP A 133 6.66 -9.85 -18.12
CA ASP A 133 6.81 -11.10 -17.36
C ASP A 133 6.39 -10.95 -15.88
N VAL A 134 5.27 -10.26 -15.65
CA VAL A 134 4.66 -10.07 -14.34
C VAL A 134 3.55 -11.10 -14.15
N HIS A 135 3.54 -11.77 -12.99
CA HIS A 135 2.43 -12.66 -12.67
C HIS A 135 1.16 -11.84 -12.43
N LEU A 136 0.10 -12.16 -13.17
CA LEU A 136 -1.23 -11.56 -13.01
C LEU A 136 -2.30 -12.65 -13.14
N SER A 137 -3.19 -12.78 -12.15
CA SER A 137 -4.20 -13.83 -12.14
C SER A 137 -5.51 -13.43 -11.44
N GLU A 138 -6.59 -14.09 -11.87
CA GLU A 138 -7.96 -13.91 -11.39
C GLU A 138 -8.35 -15.04 -10.44
N HIS A 139 -9.05 -14.71 -9.35
CA HIS A 139 -9.48 -15.69 -8.35
C HIS A 139 -10.95 -15.59 -7.95
N GLY A 140 -11.78 -14.93 -8.77
CA GLY A 140 -13.23 -14.88 -8.57
C GLY A 140 -13.93 -13.92 -9.51
N GLY A 141 -15.26 -13.99 -9.51
CA GLY A 141 -16.13 -13.08 -10.25
C GLY A 141 -15.89 -13.08 -11.77
N THR A 142 -15.95 -11.88 -12.34
CA THR A 142 -15.57 -11.49 -13.70
C THR A 142 -14.08 -11.20 -13.86
N GLY A 143 -13.33 -11.12 -12.75
CA GLY A 143 -11.88 -10.97 -12.68
C GLY A 143 -11.38 -9.53 -12.86
N GLN A 144 -12.19 -8.51 -12.58
CA GLN A 144 -11.78 -7.11 -12.77
C GLN A 144 -10.67 -6.65 -11.81
N GLY A 145 -10.53 -7.27 -10.63
CA GLY A 145 -9.53 -6.87 -9.64
C GLY A 145 -8.08 -6.92 -10.14
N VAL A 146 -7.78 -7.63 -11.23
CA VAL A 146 -6.44 -7.64 -11.83
C VAL A 146 -5.98 -6.26 -12.31
N VAL A 147 -6.92 -5.37 -12.70
CA VAL A 147 -6.61 -3.99 -13.06
C VAL A 147 -6.03 -3.25 -11.86
N GLY A 148 -6.69 -3.32 -10.72
CA GLY A 148 -6.24 -2.63 -9.52
C GLY A 148 -5.05 -3.29 -8.83
N ALA A 149 -4.91 -4.62 -8.95
CA ALA A 149 -3.73 -5.34 -8.48
C ALA A 149 -2.47 -4.90 -9.26
N LEU A 150 -2.52 -4.85 -10.59
CA LEU A 150 -1.40 -4.33 -11.39
C LEU A 150 -1.15 -2.84 -11.14
N ALA A 151 -2.21 -2.04 -11.03
CA ALA A 151 -2.09 -0.62 -10.71
C ALA A 151 -1.40 -0.39 -9.36
N GLY A 152 -1.72 -1.19 -8.34
CA GLY A 152 -1.12 -1.10 -7.02
C GLY A 152 0.39 -1.39 -7.02
N ILE A 153 0.85 -2.34 -7.84
CA ILE A 153 2.30 -2.55 -8.07
C ILE A 153 2.94 -1.26 -8.60
N GLY A 154 2.36 -0.66 -9.64
CA GLY A 154 2.88 0.57 -10.24
C GLY A 154 2.90 1.76 -9.28
N LEU A 155 1.84 1.91 -8.48
CA LEU A 155 1.73 2.96 -7.48
C LEU A 155 2.75 2.76 -6.35
N ARG A 156 2.89 1.54 -5.81
CA ARG A 156 3.90 1.22 -4.80
C ARG A 156 5.31 1.46 -5.33
N MET A 157 5.59 1.01 -6.57
CA MET A 157 6.90 1.15 -7.19
C MET A 157 7.30 2.61 -7.43
N SER A 158 6.33 3.50 -7.68
CA SER A 158 6.60 4.94 -7.83
C SER A 158 7.25 5.58 -6.60
N GLY A 159 7.11 4.96 -5.42
CA GLY A 159 7.60 5.47 -4.15
C GLY A 159 6.90 6.76 -3.68
N LYS A 160 5.82 7.18 -4.34
CA LYS A 160 5.14 8.47 -4.12
C LYS A 160 3.64 8.32 -3.83
N ASP A 161 3.17 7.10 -3.71
CA ASP A 161 1.77 6.77 -3.48
C ASP A 161 1.69 5.63 -2.47
N GLY A 162 0.66 5.65 -1.62
CA GLY A 162 0.36 4.60 -0.69
C GLY A 162 0.31 5.10 0.75
N ARG A 163 -0.78 4.78 1.44
CA ARG A 163 -0.92 5.01 2.88
C ARG A 163 -0.70 3.70 3.61
N MET A 164 0.10 3.69 4.68
CA MET A 164 0.30 2.48 5.47
C MET A 164 -1.04 1.96 6.01
N LYS A 165 -1.25 0.65 5.94
CA LYS A 165 -2.37 -0.04 6.58
C LYS A 165 -2.21 0.04 8.11
N GLY A 166 -3.32 0.21 8.82
CA GLY A 166 -3.30 0.44 10.27
C GLY A 166 -2.81 1.84 10.65
N TRP A 167 -2.30 1.98 11.86
CA TRP A 167 -1.73 3.20 12.42
C TRP A 167 -0.44 2.86 13.17
N LEU A 168 0.44 3.84 13.31
CA LEU A 168 1.68 3.68 14.05
C LEU A 168 1.38 3.66 15.55
N LYS A 169 2.10 2.82 16.28
CA LYS A 169 2.10 2.82 17.75
C LYS A 169 3.27 3.69 18.20
N ILE A 170 2.98 4.94 18.52
CA ILE A 170 3.97 5.92 18.95
C ILE A 170 3.74 6.19 20.44
N SER A 171 4.77 5.95 21.25
CA SER A 171 4.77 6.31 22.67
C SER A 171 4.92 7.82 22.80
N THR A 172 4.09 8.43 23.65
CA THR A 172 4.04 9.89 23.83
C THR A 172 4.09 10.24 25.32
N ASP A 173 4.58 11.44 25.63
CA ASP A 173 4.42 12.06 26.94
C ASP A 173 3.35 13.15 26.83
N ASN A 174 2.20 12.93 27.48
CA ASN A 174 1.04 13.82 27.42
C ASN A 174 0.59 14.18 25.98
N GLY A 175 0.66 13.20 25.05
CA GLY A 175 0.28 13.38 23.64
C GLY A 175 1.33 14.06 22.77
N LEU A 176 2.52 14.33 23.31
CA LEU A 176 3.66 14.91 22.60
C LEU A 176 4.78 13.88 22.44
N ALA A 177 5.52 13.95 21.35
CA ALA A 177 6.75 13.18 21.15
C ALA A 177 7.76 13.97 20.33
N ARG A 178 9.06 13.79 20.64
CA ARG A 178 10.14 14.33 19.80
C ARG A 178 10.27 13.50 18.53
N VAL A 179 10.62 14.14 17.43
CA VAL A 179 10.85 13.46 16.15
C VAL A 179 11.88 12.35 16.30
N GLY A 180 12.99 12.58 17.00
CA GLY A 180 14.01 11.54 17.25
C GLY A 180 13.44 10.30 17.94
N ASP A 181 12.60 10.47 18.96
CA ASP A 181 11.98 9.36 19.71
C ASP A 181 10.96 8.59 18.85
N ILE A 182 10.25 9.29 17.97
CA ILE A 182 9.34 8.66 17.00
C ILE A 182 10.11 7.76 16.02
N LEU A 183 11.23 8.25 15.50
CA LEU A 183 12.04 7.52 14.52
C LEU A 183 12.74 6.31 15.16
N MET A 184 13.19 6.39 16.42
CA MET A 184 13.82 5.26 17.10
C MET A 184 12.87 4.08 17.38
N GLN A 185 11.55 4.32 17.46
CA GLN A 185 10.56 3.29 17.77
C GLN A 185 9.72 2.85 16.56
N SER A 186 10.05 3.30 15.35
CA SER A 186 9.28 3.01 14.14
C SER A 186 10.15 2.75 12.93
N SER A 187 9.54 2.24 11.86
CA SER A 187 10.20 2.06 10.55
C SER A 187 10.12 3.30 9.66
N LEU A 188 9.78 4.47 10.23
CA LEU A 188 9.68 5.72 9.50
C LEU A 188 11.04 6.18 8.99
N ARG A 189 11.06 6.71 7.77
CA ARG A 189 12.23 7.39 7.22
C ARG A 189 12.39 8.81 7.78
N GLY A 190 11.29 9.44 8.17
CA GLY A 190 11.30 10.80 8.70
C GLY A 190 9.91 11.31 9.06
N VAL A 191 9.88 12.54 9.57
CA VAL A 191 8.66 13.32 9.82
C VAL A 191 8.69 14.53 8.90
N ARG A 192 7.63 14.72 8.11
CA ARG A 192 7.61 15.74 7.04
C ARG A 192 6.32 16.53 7.06
N THR A 193 6.40 17.81 6.75
CA THR A 193 5.23 18.68 6.58
C THR A 193 4.51 18.39 5.26
N MET A 194 3.28 18.85 5.13
CA MET A 194 2.49 18.70 3.90
C MET A 194 3.07 19.45 2.68
N ASP A 195 3.94 20.43 2.86
CA ASP A 195 4.67 21.14 1.79
C ASP A 195 6.08 20.57 1.53
N GLY A 196 6.48 19.51 2.26
CA GLY A 196 7.69 18.75 1.96
C GLY A 196 8.91 19.04 2.84
N LYS A 197 8.80 19.96 3.81
CA LYS A 197 9.87 20.24 4.78
C LYS A 197 10.01 19.08 5.76
N GLU A 198 11.23 18.55 5.89
CA GLU A 198 11.56 17.53 6.89
C GLU A 198 11.87 18.18 8.24
N LEU A 199 11.34 17.59 9.32
CA LEU A 199 11.55 18.10 10.67
C LEU A 199 12.83 17.53 11.28
N GLY A 200 13.52 18.34 12.07
CA GLY A 200 14.71 17.95 12.82
C GLY A 200 14.38 17.09 14.04
N HIS A 201 15.35 16.30 14.52
CA HIS A 201 15.16 15.32 15.60
C HIS A 201 14.71 15.95 16.94
N GLU A 202 15.11 17.20 17.20
CA GLU A 202 14.75 17.93 18.42
C GLU A 202 13.37 18.59 18.35
N GLU A 203 12.71 18.60 17.19
CA GLU A 203 11.35 19.15 17.08
C GLU A 203 10.36 18.22 17.79
N THR A 204 9.39 18.82 18.48
CA THR A 204 8.31 18.11 19.17
C THR A 204 7.02 18.24 18.37
N ILE A 205 6.28 17.14 18.24
CA ILE A 205 4.98 17.11 17.56
C ILE A 205 3.91 16.57 18.50
N ALA A 206 2.68 17.06 18.34
CA ALA A 206 1.50 16.44 18.89
C ALA A 206 1.10 15.22 18.04
N VAL A 207 0.92 14.08 18.70
CA VAL A 207 0.60 12.82 18.05
C VAL A 207 -0.84 12.46 18.37
N ASP A 208 -1.69 12.39 17.34
CA ASP A 208 -3.07 11.95 17.48
C ASP A 208 -3.15 10.44 17.71
N GLU A 209 -4.30 9.93 18.17
CA GLU A 209 -4.49 8.51 18.56
C GLU A 209 -4.19 7.49 17.44
N LYS A 210 -4.38 7.87 16.17
CA LYS A 210 -4.24 6.97 15.01
C LYS A 210 -3.34 7.57 13.93
N PRO A 211 -2.06 7.80 14.26
CA PRO A 211 -1.13 8.45 13.35
C PRO A 211 -0.84 7.52 12.18
N LYS A 212 -0.89 8.06 10.96
CA LYS A 212 -0.76 7.28 9.74
C LYS A 212 0.41 7.80 8.91
N ALA A 213 1.27 6.88 8.49
CA ALA A 213 2.32 7.18 7.55
C ALA A 213 1.88 6.99 6.10
N VAL A 214 2.59 7.69 5.22
CA VAL A 214 2.40 7.66 3.77
C VAL A 214 3.73 7.42 3.07
N MET A 215 3.70 6.86 1.87
CA MET A 215 4.89 6.61 1.06
C MET A 215 5.30 7.89 0.32
N ILE A 216 6.52 8.36 0.58
CA ILE A 216 7.15 9.49 -0.11
C ILE A 216 8.61 9.15 -0.35
N ASP A 217 9.11 9.43 -1.55
CA ASP A 217 10.49 9.20 -1.97
C ASP A 217 11.01 7.77 -1.66
N GLY A 218 10.12 6.78 -1.79
CA GLY A 218 10.42 5.36 -1.59
C GLY A 218 10.42 4.90 -0.12
N GLY A 219 10.04 5.74 0.85
CA GLY A 219 9.98 5.36 2.25
C GLY A 219 8.73 5.88 2.98
N PRO A 220 8.39 5.31 4.15
CA PRO A 220 7.26 5.77 4.95
C PRO A 220 7.62 7.04 5.72
N TYR A 221 6.81 8.08 5.58
CA TYR A 221 6.92 9.33 6.32
C TYR A 221 5.67 9.58 7.16
N LEU A 222 5.86 10.09 8.38
CA LEU A 222 4.77 10.64 9.17
C LEU A 222 4.54 12.09 8.77
N MET A 223 3.32 12.39 8.33
CA MET A 223 2.98 13.74 7.87
C MET A 223 2.50 14.61 9.02
N VAL A 224 2.97 15.85 9.08
CA VAL A 224 2.54 16.84 10.07
C VAL A 224 1.99 18.10 9.41
N SER A 225 1.06 18.74 10.12
CA SER A 225 0.45 20.02 9.76
C SER A 225 0.69 21.01 10.90
N PRO A 226 0.86 22.30 10.59
CA PRO A 226 1.00 23.32 11.61
C PRO A 226 -0.32 23.49 12.37
N VAL A 227 -0.20 23.76 13.66
CA VAL A 227 -1.27 24.17 14.56
C VAL A 227 -0.86 25.54 15.11
N ASP A 228 -1.73 26.52 14.94
CA ASP A 228 -1.55 27.85 15.52
C ASP A 228 -2.08 27.83 16.95
N ASP A 229 -1.20 28.03 17.93
CA ASP A 229 -1.54 28.07 19.34
C ASP A 229 -1.15 29.38 20.04
N GLY A 230 -0.82 30.42 19.26
CA GLY A 230 -0.49 31.74 19.78
C GLY A 230 0.91 31.90 20.36
N ASP A 231 1.64 30.80 20.62
CA ASP A 231 3.02 30.80 21.14
C ASP A 231 4.07 30.33 20.12
N GLY A 232 3.64 30.10 18.87
CA GLY A 232 4.50 29.68 17.75
C GLY A 232 3.83 28.64 16.86
N VAL A 233 4.57 28.11 15.88
CA VAL A 233 4.09 26.95 15.10
C VAL A 233 4.38 25.68 15.90
N ARG A 234 3.32 24.99 16.33
CA ARG A 234 3.43 23.60 16.81
C ARG A 234 2.99 22.64 15.71
N TRP A 235 3.66 21.49 15.63
CA TRP A 235 3.32 20.47 14.65
C TRP A 235 2.35 19.46 15.25
N ARG A 236 1.38 18.99 14.45
CA ARG A 236 0.52 17.85 14.79
C ARG A 236 0.49 16.86 13.64
N THR A 237 0.33 15.58 13.94
CA THR A 237 0.06 14.56 12.92
C THR A 237 -1.10 14.94 12.02
N THR A 238 -0.92 14.79 10.71
CA THR A 238 -1.91 15.23 9.73
C THR A 238 -3.15 14.32 9.75
N PRO A 239 -4.37 14.87 9.81
CA PRO A 239 -5.59 14.07 9.82
C PRO A 239 -5.77 13.21 8.56
N ARG A 240 -6.34 12.01 8.72
CA ARG A 240 -6.56 11.03 7.63
C ARG A 240 -7.24 11.62 6.38
N GLN A 241 -8.16 12.57 6.55
CA GLN A 241 -8.88 13.19 5.42
C GLN A 241 -7.93 13.93 4.47
N GLN A 242 -6.91 14.62 5.02
CA GLN A 242 -5.92 15.35 4.23
C GLN A 242 -4.88 14.42 3.60
N LEU A 243 -4.67 13.23 4.18
CA LEU A 243 -3.76 12.23 3.63
C LEU A 243 -4.31 11.50 2.39
N LYS A 244 -5.59 11.69 2.02
CA LYS A 244 -6.20 11.02 0.85
C LYS A 244 -5.52 11.32 -0.49
N ARG A 245 -4.72 12.40 -0.56
CA ARG A 245 -3.95 12.75 -1.75
C ARG A 245 -2.73 11.84 -2.00
N PHE A 246 -2.34 11.05 -0.99
CA PHE A 246 -1.25 10.08 -1.03
C PHE A 246 -1.78 8.65 -1.18
#